data_AF-A0A3E0PXJ8-F1
#
_entry.id   AF-A0A3E0PXJ8-F1
#
_cell.length_a   1.000
_cell.length_b   1.000
_cell.length_c   1.000
_cell.angle_alpha   90.00
_cell.angle_beta   90.00
_cell.angle_gamma   90.00
#
_symmetry.space_group_name_H-M   'P 1'
#
loop_
_entity.id
_entity.type
_entity.pdbx_description
1 polymer ?
#
loop_
_entity_poly.entity_id
_entity_poly.type
_entity_poly.pdbx_seq_one_letter_code
_entity_poly.pdbx_strand_id
1 'polypeptide(L)'
;MKSPLRLLARIVIIQRFQSMTTFDELVGSRREWIETVLKPWCRIAPRKELLKAEQEWPNLAGRVDPERTLWLWAWGRFPALVADGLHGIDETHQVVVARQGGGSLAGYPDARESRQGRLVLHGDASPIDLDEIVSVERTAESA
;
A
#
# COMPACT_ATOMS: atom_id res chain seq x y z
N MET A 1 3.22 34.35 13.95
CA MET A 1 1.81 34.32 13.51
C MET A 1 1.40 32.88 13.21
N LYS A 2 0.62 32.24 14.08
CA LYS A 2 0.13 30.87 13.89
C LYS A 2 -1.11 30.94 13.00
N SER A 3 -1.04 30.32 11.81
CA SER A 3 -2.10 30.38 10.80
C SER A 3 -3.37 29.63 11.28
N PRO A 4 -4.56 30.26 11.28
CA PRO A 4 -5.81 29.69 11.81
C PRO A 4 -6.37 28.52 10.98
N LEU A 5 -5.86 28.31 9.77
CA LEU A 5 -6.29 27.23 8.87
C LEU A 5 -5.94 25.81 9.34
N ARG A 6 -4.94 25.66 10.22
CA ARG A 6 -4.59 24.33 10.79
C ARG A 6 -5.51 23.88 11.92
N LEU A 7 -6.30 24.79 12.50
CA LEU A 7 -7.24 24.46 13.57
C LEU A 7 -8.59 23.99 13.01
N LEU A 8 -9.04 24.56 11.89
CA LEU A 8 -10.32 24.20 11.25
C LEU A 8 -10.31 22.80 10.65
N ALA A 9 -9.21 22.37 10.02
CA ALA A 9 -9.08 20.99 9.52
C ALA A 9 -9.06 19.94 10.65
N ARG A 10 -8.67 20.35 11.87
CA ARG A 10 -8.57 19.48 13.05
C ARG A 10 -9.89 19.36 13.83
N ILE A 11 -10.80 20.31 13.67
CA ILE A 11 -12.11 20.33 14.35
C ILE A 11 -13.16 19.49 13.59
N VAL A 12 -13.09 19.42 12.25
CA VAL A 12 -14.07 18.64 11.45
C VAL A 12 -13.95 17.12 11.65
N ILE A 13 -12.77 16.62 12.00
CA ILE A 13 -12.54 15.16 12.18
C ILE A 13 -13.16 14.62 13.48
N ILE A 14 -13.31 15.46 14.52
CA ILE A 14 -13.82 15.02 15.83
C ILE A 14 -15.36 15.07 15.91
N GLN A 15 -16.03 15.87 15.07
CA GLN A 15 -17.49 16.07 15.15
C GLN A 15 -18.36 15.03 14.41
N ARG A 16 -17.80 14.11 13.61
CA ARG A 16 -18.60 13.18 12.77
C ARG A 16 -19.01 11.86 13.44
N PHE A 17 -18.57 11.59 14.68
CA PHE A 17 -18.84 10.31 15.36
C PHE A 17 -20.15 10.28 16.17
N GLN A 18 -20.93 11.37 16.22
CA GLN A 18 -22.03 11.50 17.19
C GLN A 18 -23.44 11.17 16.68
N SER A 19 -23.61 10.56 15.51
CA SER A 19 -24.96 10.13 15.06
C SER A 19 -24.96 9.00 14.03
N MET A 20 -24.27 7.89 14.28
CA MET A 20 -24.53 6.65 13.51
C MET A 20 -25.57 5.85 14.25
N THR A 21 -26.80 5.95 13.76
CA THR A 21 -27.99 5.38 14.41
C THR A 21 -28.34 4.01 13.85
N THR A 22 -27.86 3.68 12.64
CA THR A 22 -28.09 2.38 12.00
C THR A 22 -26.81 1.60 11.75
N PHE A 23 -26.94 0.28 11.61
CA PHE A 23 -25.83 -0.60 11.26
C PHE A 23 -25.27 -0.29 9.86
N ASP A 24 -26.14 0.07 8.90
CA ASP A 24 -25.73 0.43 7.54
C ASP A 24 -24.86 1.70 7.52
N GLU A 25 -25.19 2.70 8.35
CA GLU A 25 -24.37 3.89 8.54
C GLU A 25 -22.99 3.55 9.11
N LEU A 26 -22.91 2.63 10.08
CA LEU A 26 -21.65 2.18 10.66
C LEU A 26 -20.78 1.45 9.64
N VAL A 27 -21.38 0.54 8.86
CA VAL A 27 -20.67 -0.18 7.78
C VAL A 27 -20.21 0.80 6.70
N GLY A 28 -21.07 1.73 6.30
CA GLY A 28 -20.75 2.78 5.32
C GLY A 28 -19.56 3.64 5.78
N SER A 29 -19.58 4.09 7.03
CA SER A 29 -18.48 4.87 7.60
C SER A 29 -17.16 4.09 7.65
N ARG A 30 -17.19 2.82 8.05
CA ARG A 30 -15.97 1.99 8.05
C ARG A 30 -15.42 1.84 6.63
N ARG A 31 -16.26 1.60 5.63
CA ARG A 31 -15.85 1.53 4.23
C ARG A 31 -15.24 2.85 3.76
N GLU A 32 -15.90 3.98 4.03
CA GLU A 32 -15.38 5.31 3.69
C GLU A 32 -14.02 5.54 4.33
N TRP A 33 -13.83 5.21 5.62
CA TRP A 33 -12.54 5.33 6.29
C TRP A 33 -11.46 4.43 5.68
N ILE A 34 -11.78 3.19 5.33
CA ILE A 34 -10.83 2.29 4.66
C ILE A 34 -10.38 2.87 3.32
N GLU A 35 -11.31 3.36 2.50
CA GLU A 35 -11.00 3.88 1.15
C GLU A 35 -10.30 5.24 1.18
N THR A 36 -10.69 6.13 2.09
CA THR A 36 -10.23 7.53 2.10
C THR A 36 -9.07 7.79 3.04
N VAL A 37 -8.84 6.90 4.02
CA VAL A 37 -7.78 7.06 5.02
C VAL A 37 -6.81 5.88 4.98
N LEU A 38 -7.29 4.66 5.24
CA LEU A 38 -6.39 3.52 5.47
C LEU A 38 -5.62 3.13 4.20
N LYS A 39 -6.32 2.91 3.08
CA LYS A 39 -5.68 2.57 1.79
C LYS A 39 -4.68 3.64 1.32
N PRO A 40 -5.03 4.94 1.29
CA PRO A 40 -4.07 5.99 0.96
C PRO A 40 -2.87 6.02 1.90
N TRP A 41 -3.09 5.81 3.21
CA TRP A 41 -2.00 5.74 4.17
C TRP A 41 -1.04 4.60 3.87
N CYS A 42 -1.54 3.39 3.56
CA CYS A 42 -0.70 2.25 3.18
C CYS A 42 0.19 2.55 1.96
N ARG A 43 -0.32 3.33 0.99
CA ARG A 43 0.42 3.72 -0.21
C ARG A 43 1.54 4.72 0.04
N ILE A 44 1.54 5.44 1.16
CA ILE A 44 2.55 6.51 1.40
C ILE A 44 3.40 6.28 2.64
N ALA A 45 2.96 5.43 3.58
CA ALA A 45 3.68 5.19 4.83
C ALA A 45 4.99 4.44 4.60
N PRO A 46 6.10 4.79 5.27
CA PRO A 46 7.35 4.05 5.10
C PRO A 46 7.21 2.60 5.60
N ARG A 47 8.00 1.69 5.05
CA ARG A 47 8.00 0.24 5.35
C ARG A 47 8.03 -0.03 6.85
N LYS A 48 8.80 0.75 7.62
CA LYS A 48 8.87 0.63 9.08
C LYS A 48 7.52 0.80 9.77
N GLU A 49 6.69 1.74 9.32
CA GLU A 49 5.36 1.95 9.91
C GLU A 49 4.35 0.90 9.42
N LEU A 50 4.49 0.42 8.17
CA LEU A 50 3.68 -0.69 7.66
C LEU A 50 3.92 -1.98 8.46
N LEU A 51 5.17 -2.29 8.82
CA LEU A 51 5.50 -3.42 9.69
C LEU A 51 4.84 -3.33 11.07
N LYS A 52 4.72 -2.13 11.63
CA LYS A 52 3.97 -1.93 12.89
C LYS A 52 2.47 -2.12 12.67
N ALA A 53 1.94 -1.58 11.58
CA ALA A 53 0.53 -1.73 11.24
C ALA A 53 0.15 -3.20 11.01
N GLU A 54 1.05 -4.01 10.43
CA GLU A 54 0.86 -5.46 10.27
C GLU A 54 0.62 -6.17 11.62
N GLN A 55 1.37 -5.80 12.66
CA GLN A 55 1.21 -6.36 14.01
C GLN A 55 -0.13 -5.96 14.64
N GLU A 56 -0.59 -4.74 14.37
CA GLU A 56 -1.85 -4.18 14.88
C GLU A 56 -3.03 -4.35 13.91
N TRP A 57 -2.84 -5.10 12.82
CA TRP A 57 -3.82 -5.19 11.74
C TRP A 57 -5.17 -5.77 12.20
N PRO A 58 -5.22 -6.78 13.09
CA PRO A 58 -6.47 -7.25 13.69
C PRO A 58 -7.28 -6.15 14.37
N ASN A 59 -6.61 -5.16 14.97
CA ASN A 59 -7.23 -4.05 15.68
C ASN A 59 -7.65 -2.93 14.72
N LEU A 60 -6.89 -2.71 13.63
CA LEU A 60 -7.14 -1.66 12.64
C LEU A 60 -8.16 -2.06 11.57
N ALA A 61 -7.99 -3.23 10.98
CA ALA A 61 -8.74 -3.69 9.82
C ALA A 61 -9.58 -4.95 10.09
N GLY A 62 -9.43 -5.57 11.27
CA GLY A 62 -10.05 -6.85 11.60
C GLY A 62 -9.18 -8.04 11.19
N ARG A 63 -9.75 -9.26 11.23
CA ARG A 63 -9.01 -10.52 10.98
C ARG A 63 -8.72 -10.81 9.50
N VAL A 64 -8.54 -9.77 8.70
CA VAL A 64 -8.17 -9.91 7.28
C VAL A 64 -6.66 -10.14 7.16
N ASP A 65 -6.25 -10.91 6.17
CA ASP A 65 -4.84 -11.20 5.89
C ASP A 65 -4.09 -9.93 5.47
N PRO A 66 -3.07 -9.47 6.24
CA PRO A 66 -2.29 -8.29 5.91
C PRO A 66 -1.62 -8.38 4.53
N GLU A 67 -1.21 -9.55 4.07
CA GLU A 67 -0.57 -9.70 2.74
C GLU A 67 -1.56 -9.35 1.62
N ARG A 68 -2.83 -9.76 1.77
CA ARG A 68 -3.90 -9.49 0.80
C ARG A 68 -4.54 -8.11 0.95
N THR A 69 -4.24 -7.38 2.03
CA THR A 69 -4.78 -6.03 2.25
C THR A 69 -3.69 -4.98 2.45
N LEU A 70 -2.98 -4.98 3.58
CA LEU A 70 -1.99 -3.97 3.92
C LEU A 70 -0.91 -3.89 2.83
N TRP A 71 -0.27 -5.02 2.54
CA TRP A 71 0.87 -5.07 1.63
C TRP A 71 0.43 -4.91 0.18
N LEU A 72 -0.69 -5.52 -0.23
CA LEU A 72 -1.27 -5.26 -1.55
C LEU A 72 -1.57 -3.77 -1.76
N TRP A 73 -2.13 -3.07 -0.77
CA TRP A 73 -2.39 -1.63 -0.87
C TRP A 73 -1.09 -0.82 -0.88
N ALA A 74 -0.07 -1.25 -0.13
CA ALA A 74 1.25 -0.63 -0.16
C ALA A 74 1.93 -0.77 -1.53
N TRP A 75 1.84 -1.94 -2.16
CA TRP A 75 2.34 -2.18 -3.53
C TRP A 75 1.59 -1.36 -4.58
N GLY A 76 0.36 -0.92 -4.29
CA GLY A 76 -0.40 0.02 -5.13
C GLY A 76 0.27 1.38 -5.38
N ARG A 77 1.45 1.65 -4.78
CA ARG A 77 2.39 2.71 -5.22
C ARG A 77 2.85 2.53 -6.65
N PHE A 78 2.94 1.28 -7.09
CA PHE A 78 3.53 0.86 -8.35
C PHE A 78 2.48 0.07 -9.14
N PRO A 79 1.64 0.75 -9.93
CA PRO A 79 0.57 0.08 -10.69
C PRO A 79 1.07 -1.04 -11.61
N ALA A 80 2.34 -1.00 -12.03
CA ALA A 80 2.94 -2.07 -12.81
C ALA A 80 2.98 -3.43 -12.07
N LEU A 81 3.06 -3.42 -10.73
CA LEU A 81 3.17 -4.60 -9.86
C LEU A 81 1.82 -5.16 -9.41
N VAL A 82 0.71 -4.43 -9.58
CA VAL A 82 -0.60 -4.86 -9.09
C VAL A 82 -1.61 -4.81 -10.23
N ALA A 83 -2.43 -5.84 -10.39
CA ALA A 83 -3.51 -5.87 -11.37
C ALA A 83 -4.87 -6.07 -10.69
N ASP A 84 -5.92 -5.55 -11.35
CA ASP A 84 -7.29 -5.73 -10.88
C ASP A 84 -7.64 -7.21 -10.81
N GLY A 85 -8.18 -7.64 -9.66
CA GLY A 85 -8.58 -9.03 -9.41
C GLY A 85 -7.45 -9.95 -8.90
N LEU A 86 -6.20 -9.49 -8.85
CA LEU A 86 -5.11 -10.24 -8.20
C LEU A 86 -5.08 -9.97 -6.68
N HIS A 87 -4.74 -11.01 -5.92
CA HIS A 87 -4.59 -10.95 -4.45
C HIS A 87 -3.12 -10.75 -4.01
N GLY A 88 -2.27 -10.20 -4.88
CA GLY A 88 -0.84 -10.06 -4.67
C GLY A 88 -0.14 -9.33 -5.82
N ILE A 89 1.19 -9.43 -5.85
CA ILE A 89 2.01 -8.88 -6.94
C ILE A 89 1.76 -9.67 -8.23
N ASP A 90 1.69 -8.98 -9.35
CA ASP A 90 1.57 -9.56 -10.69
C ASP A 90 2.93 -10.10 -11.15
N GLU A 91 3.05 -11.42 -11.20
CA GLU A 91 4.26 -12.15 -11.63
C GLU A 91 4.28 -12.41 -13.14
N THR A 92 3.23 -12.04 -13.88
CA THR A 92 3.04 -12.47 -15.28
C THR A 92 3.81 -11.63 -16.30
N HIS A 93 4.40 -10.51 -15.88
CA HIS A 93 5.13 -9.61 -16.77
C HIS A 93 6.50 -9.25 -16.19
N GLN A 94 7.47 -9.03 -17.07
CA GLN A 94 8.76 -8.47 -16.67
C GLN A 94 8.59 -7.00 -16.31
N VAL A 95 9.26 -6.60 -15.22
CA VAL A 95 9.31 -5.21 -14.78
C VAL A 95 10.73 -4.69 -14.72
N VAL A 96 10.87 -3.38 -14.86
CA VAL A 96 12.09 -2.62 -14.59
C VAL A 96 11.85 -1.78 -13.34
N VAL A 97 12.70 -1.97 -12.34
CA VAL A 97 12.63 -1.31 -11.03
C VAL A 97 13.76 -0.30 -10.93
N ALA A 98 13.43 0.99 -10.86
CA ALA A 98 14.40 2.06 -10.60
C ALA A 98 14.57 2.25 -9.09
N ARG A 99 15.81 2.35 -8.61
CA ARG A 99 16.14 2.45 -7.18
C ARG A 99 16.63 3.84 -6.77
N GLN A 100 16.41 4.19 -5.52
CA GLN A 100 17.03 5.35 -4.87
C GLN A 100 18.55 5.16 -4.84
N GLY A 101 19.29 6.20 -5.20
CA GLY A 101 20.75 6.11 -5.37
C GLY A 101 21.20 5.71 -6.77
N GLY A 102 20.26 5.43 -7.69
CA GLY A 102 20.54 5.11 -9.08
C GLY A 102 20.55 3.61 -9.36
N GLY A 103 20.69 3.26 -10.64
CA GLY A 103 20.60 1.89 -11.12
C GLY A 103 19.17 1.40 -11.31
N SER A 104 19.03 0.39 -12.18
CA SER A 104 17.77 -0.28 -12.44
C SER A 104 17.99 -1.79 -12.48
N LEU A 105 17.01 -2.54 -11.99
CA LEU A 105 16.98 -4.00 -12.07
C LEU A 105 15.78 -4.42 -12.91
N ALA A 106 15.96 -5.42 -13.75
CA ALA A 106 14.90 -5.96 -14.59
C ALA A 106 14.68 -7.43 -14.30
N GLY A 107 13.43 -7.86 -14.20
CA GLY A 107 13.08 -9.24 -13.90
C GLY A 107 11.59 -9.46 -13.70
N TYR A 108 11.20 -10.71 -13.53
CA TYR A 108 9.82 -11.08 -13.19
C TYR A 108 9.66 -11.05 -11.68
N PRO A 109 8.66 -10.34 -11.14
CA PRO A 109 8.40 -10.37 -9.70
C PRO A 109 8.18 -11.80 -9.20
N ASP A 110 8.68 -12.10 -8.01
CA ASP A 110 8.37 -13.33 -7.27
C ASP A 110 7.49 -12.96 -6.09
N ALA A 111 6.18 -13.12 -6.23
CA ALA A 111 5.20 -12.78 -5.20
C ALA A 111 5.28 -13.71 -3.98
N ARG A 112 5.88 -14.90 -4.10
CA ARG A 112 6.00 -15.87 -3.00
C ARG A 112 7.11 -15.44 -2.03
N GLU A 113 8.20 -14.95 -2.59
CA GLU A 113 9.36 -14.44 -1.86
C GLU A 113 9.25 -12.95 -1.53
N SER A 114 8.47 -12.19 -2.30
CA SER A 114 8.20 -10.77 -2.04
C SER A 114 7.22 -10.61 -0.88
N ARG A 115 7.73 -10.27 0.31
CA ARG A 115 6.93 -10.12 1.53
C ARG A 115 7.30 -8.87 2.29
N GLN A 116 6.36 -8.39 3.10
CA GLN A 116 6.61 -7.31 4.05
C GLN A 116 7.29 -6.08 3.44
N GLY A 117 6.84 -5.67 2.25
CA GLY A 117 7.40 -4.54 1.52
C GLY A 117 8.82 -4.78 1.03
N ARG A 118 9.19 -6.03 0.71
CA ARG A 118 10.41 -6.36 -0.02
C ARG A 118 10.04 -7.01 -1.34
N LEU A 119 10.56 -6.48 -2.43
CA LEU A 119 10.35 -7.02 -3.77
C LEU A 119 11.51 -7.93 -4.13
N VAL A 120 11.22 -9.14 -4.56
CA VAL A 120 12.17 -10.10 -5.12
C VAL A 120 11.86 -10.26 -6.60
N LEU A 121 12.91 -10.27 -7.43
CA LEU A 121 12.82 -10.54 -8.86
C LEU A 121 13.48 -11.89 -9.16
N HIS A 122 12.86 -12.73 -9.99
CA HIS A 122 13.44 -13.99 -10.41
C HIS A 122 14.84 -13.79 -11.02
N GLY A 123 15.80 -14.60 -10.55
CA GLY A 123 17.20 -14.53 -11.00
C GLY A 123 18.07 -13.52 -10.25
N ASP A 124 17.49 -12.68 -9.38
CA ASP A 124 18.23 -11.83 -8.43
C ASP A 124 17.91 -12.28 -7.00
N ALA A 125 18.95 -12.51 -6.20
CA ALA A 125 18.81 -12.98 -4.83
C ALA A 125 18.63 -11.85 -3.81
N SER A 126 18.80 -10.57 -4.20
CA SER A 126 18.74 -9.45 -3.27
C SER A 126 17.37 -8.79 -3.26
N PRO A 127 16.60 -8.88 -2.15
CA PRO A 127 15.33 -8.17 -2.05
C PRO A 127 15.53 -6.66 -2.09
N ILE A 128 14.61 -5.95 -2.74
CA ILE A 128 14.58 -4.50 -2.84
C ILE A 128 13.54 -3.99 -1.84
N ASP A 129 13.93 -3.12 -0.91
CA ASP A 129 13.00 -2.56 0.06
C ASP A 129 12.02 -1.59 -0.63
N LEU A 130 10.75 -1.61 -0.22
CA LEU A 130 9.67 -0.77 -0.77
C LEU A 130 10.03 0.73 -0.80
N ASP A 131 10.76 1.19 0.22
CA ASP A 131 11.15 2.58 0.36
C ASP A 131 12.35 2.95 -0.53
N GLU A 132 13.08 1.96 -1.07
CA GLU A 132 14.17 2.16 -2.03
C GLU A 132 13.67 2.27 -3.47
N ILE A 133 12.43 1.86 -3.76
CA ILE A 133 11.89 1.86 -5.13
C ILE A 133 11.41 3.26 -5.48
N VAL A 134 11.89 3.78 -6.61
CA VAL A 134 11.47 5.08 -7.16
C VAL A 134 10.34 4.90 -8.17
N SER A 135 10.48 3.93 -9.08
CA SER A 135 9.45 3.59 -10.05
C SER A 135 9.53 2.12 -10.44
N VAL A 136 8.42 1.60 -10.95
CA VAL A 136 8.34 0.29 -11.58
C VAL A 136 7.56 0.43 -12.87
N GLU A 137 8.14 -0.05 -13.95
CA GLU A 137 7.54 -0.02 -15.29
C GLU A 137 7.54 -1.43 -15.87
N ARG A 138 6.49 -1.79 -16.62
CA ARG A 138 6.48 -3.04 -17.38
C ARG A 138 7.39 -2.87 -18.59
N THR A 139 8.22 -3.88 -18.87
CA THR A 139 8.96 -3.89 -20.13
C THR A 139 7.95 -4.10 -21.25
N ALA A 140 7.93 -3.22 -22.25
CA ALA A 140 7.10 -3.44 -23.42
C ALA A 140 7.57 -4.74 -24.10
N GLU A 141 6.69 -5.73 -24.21
CA GLU A 141 6.91 -6.83 -25.14
C GLU A 141 7.10 -6.21 -26.53
N SER A 142 8.27 -6.46 -27.13
CA SER A 142 8.45 -6.17 -28.54
C SER A 142 7.52 -7.11 -29.30
N ALA A 143 6.41 -6.55 -29.78
CA ALA A 143 5.47 -7.22 -30.67
C ALA A 143 6.12 -7.60 -32.00
#